data_AF-A0A7C5LGG6-F1
#
_entry.id   AF-A0A7C5LGG6-F1
#
_cell.length_a   1.000
_cell.length_b   1.000
_cell.length_c   1.000
_cell.angle_alpha   90.00
_cell.angle_beta   90.00
_cell.angle_gamma   90.00
#
_symmetry.space_group_name_H-M   'P 1'
#
loop_
_entity.id
_entity.type
_entity.pdbx_description
1 polymer ?
#
loop_
_entity_poly.entity_id
_entity_poly.type
_entity_poly.pdbx_seq_one_letter_code
_entity_poly.pdbx_strand_id
1 'polypeptide(L)'
;MKRRNLLKTRVFIPAFLSVILISIYAKNVHSYCDKPSVLLILDRSSSMVAYNVPSGETRWAAARTALNTILGTFSDRIDFGLMVFPYPDGCNPGRVVVDIGPGTTEAINNYLAEPPPPPPANSTPMAATIERAAEYAPLRDTSKRRAVVLITDGREWCYPYDPETRFTPVEASAHLREQTGATMYVIGFGGEGVDALVLNQIAYESGTYISGCNPSNDDPLSSGNCYHVAGDLDSLVSALNSIAQNIMEEICDGLDNDCDGEIDEDIAVPCSTPCGSGFQYCVNSMLTQCDAPAPTDEICDGSDNDCDGVIDEGCSCIDGEKQECGINAGVCRQGVSRCINGVWGECEGAVNPSPEVCNGVDDNCDGYVDEGCECIDGESRSCGSEIGECMPGVSVCIDGHWGECTGEKPPELEVCDGLDNNCNGEIDDGALCADGEICIAGKCIPDTSNATPGCGCSIPESNDSIPFTRLLLNLFLISVCLLIFPRFFKGKN
;
A
#
# COMPACT_ATOMS: atom_id res chain seq x y z
N MET A 1 -6.20 91.24 -20.62
CA MET A 1 -7.56 91.85 -20.72
C MET A 1 -8.33 90.98 -21.70
N LYS A 2 -9.46 90.31 -21.41
CA LYS A 2 -10.64 90.62 -20.60
C LYS A 2 -11.19 89.34 -19.96
N ARG A 3 -11.70 89.48 -18.74
CA ARG A 3 -12.49 88.49 -17.98
C ARG A 3 -13.97 88.52 -18.42
N ARG A 4 -14.71 87.48 -17.96
CA ARG A 4 -16.19 87.36 -17.74
C ARG A 4 -16.98 86.83 -18.95
N ASN A 5 -17.91 85.87 -18.84
CA ASN A 5 -18.79 85.50 -17.73
C ASN A 5 -19.19 84.01 -17.74
N LEU A 6 -19.37 83.46 -16.53
CA LEU A 6 -20.06 82.21 -16.24
C LEU A 6 -21.58 82.36 -16.47
N LEU A 7 -22.20 81.37 -17.11
CA LEU A 7 -23.60 81.01 -16.85
C LEU A 7 -23.68 79.53 -16.52
N LYS A 8 -24.11 79.25 -15.29
CA LYS A 8 -24.44 77.92 -14.78
C LYS A 8 -25.86 77.58 -15.27
N THR A 9 -25.98 76.56 -16.11
CA THR A 9 -27.27 75.92 -16.39
C THR A 9 -27.23 74.54 -15.73
N ARG A 10 -27.87 74.42 -14.55
CA ARG A 10 -28.06 73.12 -13.88
C ARG A 10 -29.16 72.37 -14.63
N VAL A 11 -28.77 71.38 -15.43
CA VAL A 11 -29.70 70.38 -15.97
C VAL A 11 -29.89 69.32 -14.90
N PHE A 12 -31.09 69.27 -14.33
CA PHE A 12 -31.56 68.15 -13.52
C PHE A 12 -31.79 66.96 -14.48
N ILE A 13 -30.93 65.94 -14.42
CA ILE A 13 -31.18 64.65 -15.05
C ILE A 13 -31.87 63.77 -14.00
N PRO A 14 -33.14 63.36 -14.18
CA PRO A 14 -33.77 62.44 -13.26
C PRO A 14 -33.12 61.06 -13.38
N ALA A 15 -32.56 60.59 -12.26
CA ALA A 15 -32.02 59.24 -12.08
C ALA A 15 -33.16 58.22 -12.07
N PHE A 16 -33.71 57.90 -13.24
CA PHE A 16 -34.72 56.85 -13.41
C PHE A 16 -34.65 56.28 -14.83
N LEU A 17 -33.48 55.78 -15.25
CA LEU A 17 -33.37 54.95 -16.46
C LEU A 17 -32.03 54.18 -16.50
N SER A 18 -31.73 53.35 -15.50
CA SER A 18 -30.53 52.48 -15.53
C SER A 18 -30.77 51.05 -15.05
N VAL A 19 -32.02 50.58 -15.06
CA VAL A 19 -32.38 49.20 -14.66
C VAL A 19 -33.00 48.41 -15.82
N ILE A 20 -32.96 48.93 -17.04
CA ILE A 20 -33.40 48.19 -18.25
C ILE A 20 -32.28 48.27 -19.30
N LEU A 21 -31.14 47.63 -18.99
CA LEU A 21 -30.07 47.31 -19.94
C LEU A 21 -29.13 46.22 -19.36
N ILE A 22 -29.69 45.27 -18.59
CA ILE A 22 -28.98 44.06 -18.11
C ILE A 22 -29.84 42.82 -18.40
N SER A 23 -30.47 42.74 -19.58
CA SER A 23 -31.25 41.54 -19.97
C SER A 23 -31.22 41.20 -21.46
N ILE A 24 -30.26 41.72 -22.25
CA ILE A 24 -30.04 41.26 -23.65
C ILE A 24 -28.54 41.17 -23.97
N TYR A 25 -27.77 40.60 -23.05
CA TYR A 25 -26.47 40.00 -23.36
C TYR A 25 -26.45 38.57 -22.79
N ALA A 26 -27.52 37.81 -23.01
CA ALA A 26 -27.30 36.42 -23.35
C ALA A 26 -26.54 36.48 -24.68
N LYS A 27 -25.21 36.51 -24.60
CA LYS A 27 -24.38 36.26 -25.76
C LYS A 27 -24.90 34.93 -26.30
N ASN A 28 -25.46 34.93 -27.50
CA ASN A 28 -25.32 33.78 -28.38
C ASN A 28 -23.80 33.64 -28.57
N VAL A 29 -23.13 32.99 -27.63
CA VAL A 29 -21.83 32.39 -27.89
C VAL A 29 -22.19 31.22 -28.78
N HIS A 30 -22.19 31.45 -30.08
CA HIS A 30 -22.04 30.34 -31.00
C HIS A 30 -20.69 29.73 -30.63
N SER A 31 -20.66 28.44 -30.31
CA SER A 31 -19.40 27.73 -30.09
C SER A 31 -18.49 28.02 -31.30
N TYR A 32 -17.25 28.42 -31.03
CA TYR A 32 -16.30 28.62 -32.11
C TYR A 32 -15.77 27.24 -32.47
N CYS A 33 -16.28 26.68 -33.56
CA CYS A 33 -15.78 25.45 -34.15
C CYS A 33 -14.31 25.61 -34.54
N ASP A 34 -13.42 24.92 -33.81
CA ASP A 34 -11.99 24.89 -34.10
C ASP A 34 -11.66 23.73 -35.04
N LYS A 35 -11.91 23.92 -36.33
CA LYS A 35 -11.59 22.91 -37.34
C LYS A 35 -10.09 22.56 -37.35
N PRO A 36 -9.72 21.28 -37.35
CA PRO A 36 -8.35 20.85 -37.58
C PRO A 36 -7.98 20.94 -39.06
N SER A 37 -6.71 21.21 -39.32
CA SER A 37 -6.07 21.22 -40.64
C SER A 37 -5.50 19.84 -40.97
N VAL A 38 -6.06 19.17 -41.97
CA VAL A 38 -5.66 17.80 -42.35
C VAL A 38 -5.08 17.77 -43.76
N LEU A 39 -3.82 17.35 -43.89
CA LEU A 39 -3.21 17.08 -45.18
C LEU A 39 -3.32 15.59 -45.53
N LEU A 40 -4.08 15.28 -46.58
CA LEU A 40 -4.09 13.94 -47.17
C LEU A 40 -2.85 13.80 -48.06
N ILE A 41 -1.97 12.85 -47.77
CA ILE A 41 -0.82 12.50 -48.61
C ILE A 41 -1.12 11.16 -49.30
N LEU A 42 -1.47 11.20 -50.58
CA LEU A 42 -1.90 10.02 -51.33
C LEU A 42 -0.86 9.56 -52.34
N ASP A 43 -0.54 8.27 -52.31
CA ASP A 43 0.28 7.62 -53.31
C ASP A 43 -0.46 7.53 -54.67
N ARG A 44 0.22 8.02 -55.71
CA ARG A 44 -0.13 8.06 -57.13
C ARG A 44 0.91 7.28 -57.96
N SER A 45 1.63 6.36 -57.32
CA SER A 45 2.51 5.40 -57.98
C SER A 45 1.72 4.49 -58.93
N SER A 46 2.43 3.86 -59.87
CA SER A 46 1.79 2.99 -60.84
C SER A 46 1.22 1.70 -60.22
N SER A 47 1.66 1.28 -59.04
CA SER A 47 1.10 0.11 -58.32
C SER A 47 -0.35 0.33 -57.90
N MET A 48 -0.73 1.58 -57.63
CA MET A 48 -2.08 1.96 -57.23
C MET A 48 -3.16 1.66 -58.29
N VAL A 49 -2.77 1.51 -59.57
CA VAL A 49 -3.66 1.08 -60.67
C VAL A 49 -3.31 -0.28 -61.26
N ALA A 50 -2.17 -0.86 -60.87
CA ALA A 50 -1.73 -2.17 -61.34
C ALA A 50 -2.45 -3.31 -60.63
N TYR A 51 -2.88 -3.09 -59.39
CA TYR A 51 -3.48 -4.12 -58.53
C TYR A 51 -4.89 -3.74 -58.09
N ASN A 52 -5.74 -4.76 -58.04
CA ASN A 52 -7.11 -4.63 -57.58
C ASN A 52 -7.22 -5.00 -56.10
N VAL A 53 -8.07 -4.28 -55.38
CA VAL A 53 -8.57 -4.73 -54.08
C VAL A 53 -9.54 -5.92 -54.28
N PRO A 54 -9.88 -6.69 -53.24
CA PRO A 54 -10.80 -7.83 -53.33
C PRO A 54 -12.16 -7.53 -53.98
N SER A 55 -12.66 -6.29 -53.89
CA SER A 55 -13.91 -5.85 -54.54
C SER A 55 -13.81 -5.75 -56.07
N GLY A 56 -12.61 -5.88 -56.65
CA GLY A 56 -12.36 -5.91 -58.09
C GLY A 56 -12.04 -4.56 -58.73
N GLU A 57 -12.07 -3.46 -57.97
CA GLU A 57 -11.58 -2.16 -58.41
C GLU A 57 -10.08 -1.97 -58.10
N THR A 58 -9.43 -1.03 -58.77
CA THR A 58 -8.03 -0.67 -58.46
C THR A 58 -7.90 -0.02 -57.07
N ARG A 59 -6.73 -0.11 -56.43
CA ARG A 59 -6.46 0.59 -55.16
C ARG A 59 -6.72 2.11 -55.26
N TRP A 60 -6.36 2.73 -56.39
CA TRP A 60 -6.67 4.14 -56.67
C TRP A 60 -8.18 4.42 -56.73
N ALA A 61 -8.95 3.55 -57.38
CA ALA A 61 -10.41 3.69 -57.46
C ALA A 61 -11.04 3.59 -56.06
N ALA A 62 -10.57 2.65 -55.24
CA ALA A 62 -11.00 2.51 -53.85
C ALA A 62 -10.61 3.77 -53.03
N ALA A 63 -9.38 4.25 -53.15
CA ALA A 63 -8.90 5.47 -52.49
C ALA A 63 -9.77 6.70 -52.83
N ARG A 64 -10.05 6.91 -54.12
CA ARG A 64 -10.90 8.01 -54.59
C ARG A 64 -12.30 7.91 -54.00
N THR A 65 -12.91 6.73 -54.04
CA THR A 65 -14.26 6.51 -53.51
C THR A 65 -14.31 6.75 -51.99
N ALA A 66 -13.33 6.22 -51.25
CA ALA A 66 -13.25 6.41 -49.81
C ALA A 66 -13.04 7.87 -49.42
N LEU A 67 -12.10 8.56 -50.07
CA LEU A 67 -11.85 9.98 -49.82
C LEU A 67 -13.07 10.84 -50.14
N ASN A 68 -13.79 10.57 -51.23
CA ASN A 68 -15.04 11.29 -51.53
C ASN A 68 -16.09 11.13 -50.41
N THR A 69 -16.24 9.91 -49.85
CA THR A 69 -17.13 9.66 -48.70
C THR A 69 -16.73 10.45 -47.47
N ILE A 70 -15.43 10.50 -47.16
CA ILE A 70 -14.90 11.18 -45.96
C ILE A 70 -15.00 12.70 -46.10
N LEU A 71 -14.65 13.24 -47.27
CA LEU A 71 -14.83 14.66 -47.56
C LEU A 71 -16.30 15.08 -47.48
N GLY A 72 -17.22 14.25 -47.99
CA GLY A 72 -18.66 14.49 -47.89
C GLY A 72 -19.19 14.47 -46.45
N THR A 73 -18.59 13.65 -45.58
CA THR A 73 -19.02 13.49 -44.18
C THR A 73 -18.41 14.54 -43.24
N PHE A 74 -17.15 14.94 -43.47
CA PHE A 74 -16.37 15.71 -42.49
C PHE A 74 -15.92 17.10 -42.96
N SER A 75 -16.15 17.52 -44.20
CA SER A 75 -15.66 18.83 -44.69
C SER A 75 -16.25 20.06 -43.98
N ASP A 76 -17.39 19.90 -43.31
CA ASP A 76 -17.96 20.96 -42.47
C ASP A 76 -17.26 21.08 -41.11
N ARG A 77 -16.43 20.11 -40.73
CA ARG A 77 -15.79 20.00 -39.40
C ARG A 77 -14.26 19.88 -39.47
N ILE A 78 -13.70 19.52 -40.62
CA ILE A 78 -12.27 19.41 -40.91
C ILE A 78 -11.93 20.23 -42.16
N ASP A 79 -10.86 21.01 -42.10
CA ASP A 79 -10.28 21.66 -43.27
C ASP A 79 -9.27 20.71 -43.94
N PHE A 80 -9.64 20.17 -45.11
CA PHE A 80 -8.80 19.21 -45.85
C PHE A 80 -7.94 19.88 -46.92
N GLY A 81 -6.73 19.35 -47.11
CA GLY A 81 -5.88 19.57 -48.28
C GLY A 81 -5.42 18.25 -48.88
N LEU A 82 -4.88 18.30 -50.10
CA LEU A 82 -4.37 17.12 -50.80
C LEU A 82 -2.95 17.36 -51.31
N MET A 83 -2.05 16.46 -50.93
CA MET A 83 -0.74 16.24 -51.52
C MET A 83 -0.73 14.88 -52.19
N VAL A 84 -0.14 14.79 -53.39
CA VAL A 84 0.06 13.51 -54.06
C VAL A 84 1.51 13.30 -54.43
N PHE A 85 1.93 12.05 -54.47
CA PHE A 85 3.27 11.67 -54.88
C PHE A 85 3.24 10.41 -55.75
N PRO A 86 4.10 10.29 -56.78
CA PRO A 86 5.05 11.30 -57.23
C PRO A 86 4.33 12.44 -57.98
N TYR A 87 4.99 13.59 -58.09
CA TYR A 87 4.50 14.70 -58.90
C TYR A 87 5.65 15.47 -59.57
N PRO A 88 5.60 15.80 -60.88
CA PRO A 88 4.52 15.51 -61.82
C PRO A 88 4.40 14.02 -62.17
N ASP A 89 5.48 13.23 -62.19
CA ASP A 89 5.55 11.77 -62.39
C ASP A 89 6.98 11.27 -62.05
N GLY A 90 7.25 9.96 -62.13
CA GLY A 90 8.59 9.38 -61.92
C GLY A 90 9.00 9.28 -60.44
N CYS A 91 10.26 9.57 -60.10
CA CYS A 91 10.76 9.64 -58.72
C CYS A 91 10.91 11.10 -58.25
N ASN A 92 9.92 11.94 -58.56
CA ASN A 92 9.90 13.32 -58.07
C ASN A 92 9.09 13.39 -56.76
N PRO A 93 9.57 14.12 -55.73
CA PRO A 93 8.83 14.32 -54.49
C PRO A 93 7.42 14.84 -54.78
N GLY A 94 6.47 14.49 -53.90
CA GLY A 94 5.10 14.92 -54.04
C GLY A 94 4.90 16.43 -53.96
N ARG A 95 3.70 16.85 -54.33
CA ARG A 95 3.29 18.25 -54.32
C ARG A 95 1.89 18.39 -53.74
N VAL A 96 1.68 19.45 -52.95
CA VAL A 96 0.33 19.90 -52.58
C VAL A 96 -0.39 20.39 -53.85
N VAL A 97 -1.46 19.70 -54.20
CA VAL A 97 -2.28 19.97 -55.40
C VAL A 97 -3.58 20.68 -55.05
N VAL A 98 -4.02 20.57 -53.80
CA VAL A 98 -5.10 21.36 -53.20
C VAL A 98 -4.63 21.81 -51.82
N ASP A 99 -4.57 23.13 -51.60
CA ASP A 99 -4.18 23.68 -50.30
C ASP A 99 -5.23 23.33 -49.22
N ILE A 100 -4.77 23.21 -47.97
CA ILE A 100 -5.67 23.06 -46.83
C ILE A 100 -6.57 24.29 -46.71
N GLY A 101 -7.88 24.07 -46.60
CA GLY A 101 -8.82 25.13 -46.34
C GLY A 101 -10.28 24.69 -46.46
N PRO A 102 -11.22 25.63 -46.29
CA PRO A 102 -12.64 25.34 -46.37
C PRO A 102 -13.08 25.06 -47.81
N GLY A 103 -14.05 24.15 -47.97
CA GLY A 103 -14.71 23.91 -49.26
C GLY A 103 -13.83 23.26 -50.33
N THR A 104 -12.80 22.52 -49.93
CA THR A 104 -11.84 21.87 -50.84
C THR A 104 -12.34 20.56 -51.47
N THR A 105 -13.48 20.03 -51.00
CA THR A 105 -14.07 18.75 -51.44
C THR A 105 -14.16 18.63 -52.97
N GLU A 106 -14.70 19.65 -53.65
CA GLU A 106 -14.84 19.61 -55.11
C GLU A 106 -13.48 19.60 -55.82
N ALA A 107 -12.53 20.42 -55.36
CA ALA A 107 -11.19 20.50 -55.95
C ALA A 107 -10.42 19.18 -55.79
N ILE A 108 -10.51 18.55 -54.60
CA ILE A 108 -9.90 17.24 -54.34
C ILE A 108 -10.52 16.16 -55.23
N ASN A 109 -11.85 16.08 -55.27
CA ASN A 109 -12.55 15.10 -56.11
C ASN A 109 -12.23 15.25 -57.60
N ASN A 110 -12.15 16.49 -58.09
CA ASN A 110 -11.77 16.78 -59.47
C ASN A 110 -10.35 16.33 -59.78
N TYR A 111 -9.39 16.54 -58.85
CA TYR A 111 -8.02 16.07 -59.04
C TYR A 111 -7.93 14.54 -59.10
N LEU A 112 -8.63 13.84 -58.18
CA LEU A 112 -8.60 12.38 -58.09
C LEU A 112 -9.35 11.68 -59.22
N ALA A 113 -10.11 12.41 -60.03
CA ALA A 113 -10.82 11.87 -61.18
C ALA A 113 -9.88 11.24 -62.23
N GLU A 114 -8.67 11.77 -62.37
CA GLU A 114 -7.64 11.26 -63.28
C GLU A 114 -6.76 10.21 -62.59
N PRO A 115 -6.76 8.94 -63.06
CA PRO A 115 -5.94 7.90 -62.47
C PRO A 115 -4.44 8.11 -62.74
N PRO A 116 -3.55 7.53 -61.92
CA PRO A 116 -2.12 7.51 -62.20
C PRO A 116 -1.82 6.79 -63.52
N PRO A 117 -0.72 7.15 -64.20
CA PRO A 117 -0.19 6.39 -65.32
C PRO A 117 0.11 4.92 -64.95
N PRO A 118 -0.17 3.97 -65.85
CA PRO A 118 0.13 2.55 -65.59
C PRO A 118 1.65 2.29 -65.51
N PRO A 119 2.07 1.16 -64.91
CA PRO A 119 3.49 0.82 -64.78
C PRO A 119 4.22 0.80 -66.13
N PRO A 120 5.52 1.16 -66.18
CA PRO A 120 6.41 1.51 -65.06
C PRO A 120 6.55 3.05 -64.85
N ALA A 121 5.54 3.83 -65.23
CA ALA A 121 5.67 5.29 -65.37
C ALA A 121 5.98 6.02 -64.04
N ASN A 122 5.37 5.59 -62.92
CA ASN A 122 5.47 6.26 -61.62
C ASN A 122 6.06 5.38 -60.52
N SER A 123 6.96 5.98 -59.74
CA SER A 123 7.65 5.41 -58.57
C SER A 123 7.05 5.95 -57.26
N THR A 124 7.55 5.53 -56.10
CA THR A 124 7.00 5.86 -54.76
C THR A 124 8.07 6.58 -53.91
N PRO A 125 8.36 7.88 -54.17
CA PRO A 125 9.30 8.69 -53.38
C PRO A 125 8.66 9.22 -52.09
N MET A 126 8.27 8.31 -51.19
CA MET A 126 7.57 8.58 -49.94
C MET A 126 8.41 9.46 -48.99
N ALA A 127 9.67 9.11 -48.74
CA ALA A 127 10.54 9.84 -47.81
C ALA A 127 10.68 11.31 -48.21
N ALA A 128 11.06 11.57 -49.46
CA ALA A 128 11.21 12.94 -49.97
C ALA A 128 9.88 13.71 -50.01
N THR A 129 8.75 13.01 -50.14
CA THR A 129 7.40 13.61 -50.07
C THR A 129 7.06 14.04 -48.64
N ILE A 130 7.33 13.18 -47.65
CA ILE A 130 7.13 13.49 -46.24
C ILE A 130 8.01 14.68 -45.83
N GLU A 131 9.27 14.71 -46.25
CA GLU A 131 10.17 15.86 -46.02
C GLU A 131 9.60 17.15 -46.62
N ARG A 132 9.04 17.08 -47.82
CA ARG A 132 8.38 18.25 -48.42
C ARG A 132 7.12 18.67 -47.66
N ALA A 133 6.37 17.72 -47.10
CA ALA A 133 5.21 18.02 -46.27
C ALA A 133 5.63 18.73 -44.96
N ALA A 134 6.80 18.39 -44.39
CA ALA A 134 7.34 19.07 -43.20
C ALA A 134 7.62 20.58 -43.44
N GLU A 135 7.86 20.98 -44.69
CA GLU A 135 8.05 22.38 -45.10
C GLU A 135 6.72 23.12 -45.36
N TYR A 136 5.59 22.42 -45.41
CA TYR A 136 4.30 23.01 -45.81
C TYR A 136 3.74 23.92 -44.70
N ALA A 137 3.60 25.21 -45.02
CA ALA A 137 3.30 26.25 -44.03
C ALA A 137 2.04 25.99 -43.19
N PRO A 138 0.89 25.52 -43.75
CA PRO A 138 -0.29 25.19 -42.94
C PRO A 138 -0.07 24.09 -41.89
N LEU A 139 0.85 23.13 -42.12
CA LEU A 139 1.18 22.14 -41.10
C LEU A 139 2.02 22.72 -39.96
N ARG A 140 2.66 23.87 -40.18
CA ARG A 140 3.48 24.58 -39.18
C ARG A 140 2.69 25.64 -38.40
N ASP A 141 1.40 25.80 -38.66
CA ASP A 141 0.56 26.75 -37.93
C ASP A 141 0.17 26.20 -36.56
N THR A 142 0.95 26.57 -35.54
CA THR A 142 0.73 26.10 -34.17
C THR A 142 -0.60 26.55 -33.56
N SER A 143 -1.34 27.48 -34.19
CA SER A 143 -2.66 27.91 -33.73
C SER A 143 -3.81 26.97 -34.13
N LYS A 144 -3.56 26.01 -35.03
CA LYS A 144 -4.57 25.10 -35.58
C LYS A 144 -4.21 23.66 -35.34
N ARG A 145 -5.07 22.82 -34.77
CA ARG A 145 -4.79 21.37 -34.69
C ARG A 145 -4.44 20.83 -36.09
N ARG A 146 -3.38 20.03 -36.20
CA ARG A 146 -2.81 19.59 -37.49
C ARG A 146 -2.65 18.09 -37.50
N ALA A 147 -3.08 17.47 -38.59
CA ALA A 147 -2.80 16.06 -38.84
C ALA A 147 -2.44 15.81 -40.31
N VAL A 148 -1.72 14.73 -40.53
CA VAL A 148 -1.36 14.19 -41.84
C VAL A 148 -1.92 12.79 -41.93
N VAL A 149 -2.49 12.43 -43.09
CA VAL A 149 -2.93 11.05 -43.36
C VAL A 149 -2.19 10.56 -44.59
N LEU A 150 -1.21 9.69 -44.38
CA LEU A 150 -0.48 9.01 -45.45
C LEU A 150 -1.26 7.78 -45.90
N ILE A 151 -1.58 7.73 -47.19
CA ILE A 151 -2.29 6.62 -47.82
C ILE A 151 -1.38 6.07 -48.92
N THR A 152 -0.88 4.85 -48.74
CA THR A 152 0.11 4.22 -49.64
C THR A 152 -0.17 2.73 -49.83
N ASP A 153 0.22 2.17 -50.96
CA ASP A 153 0.14 0.73 -51.20
C ASP A 153 1.47 -0.02 -51.07
N GLY A 154 2.52 0.66 -50.60
CA GLY A 154 3.69 -0.05 -50.13
C GLY A 154 4.96 0.75 -49.96
N ARG A 155 6.03 0.17 -50.47
CA ARG A 155 7.42 0.48 -50.16
C ARG A 155 7.91 1.75 -50.86
N GLU A 156 8.77 2.50 -50.17
CA GLU A 156 9.67 3.47 -50.82
C GLU A 156 10.40 2.81 -51.99
N TRP A 157 10.17 3.28 -53.20
CA TRP A 157 10.79 2.69 -54.37
C TRP A 157 10.99 3.72 -55.46
N CYS A 158 12.22 3.91 -55.88
CA CYS A 158 12.60 4.73 -57.01
C CYS A 158 13.58 3.99 -57.89
N TYR A 159 13.57 4.25 -59.20
CA TYR A 159 14.54 3.66 -60.12
C TYR A 159 15.77 4.56 -60.32
N PRO A 160 17.01 4.04 -60.20
CA PRO A 160 17.36 2.69 -59.72
C PRO A 160 17.13 2.54 -58.21
N TYR A 161 16.72 1.35 -57.78
CA TYR A 161 16.42 1.10 -56.36
C TYR A 161 17.69 1.07 -55.52
N ASP A 162 17.66 1.81 -54.41
CA ASP A 162 18.71 1.84 -53.40
C ASP A 162 18.20 1.17 -52.09
N PRO A 163 18.79 0.03 -51.67
CA PRO A 163 18.42 -0.63 -50.42
C PRO A 163 18.64 0.24 -49.17
N GLU A 164 19.58 1.18 -49.20
CA GLU A 164 19.88 2.06 -48.06
C GLU A 164 18.71 3.03 -47.77
N THR A 165 17.87 3.32 -48.77
CA THR A 165 16.75 4.26 -48.61
C THR A 165 15.50 3.63 -48.01
N ARG A 166 15.46 2.30 -47.79
CA ARG A 166 14.27 1.56 -47.31
C ARG A 166 13.63 2.20 -46.08
N PHE A 167 14.42 2.65 -45.11
CA PHE A 167 13.96 3.20 -43.83
C PHE A 167 13.95 4.72 -43.77
N THR A 168 14.39 5.42 -44.83
CA THR A 168 14.35 6.90 -44.88
C THR A 168 12.94 7.49 -44.70
N PRO A 169 11.82 6.82 -45.06
CA PRO A 169 10.49 7.33 -44.71
C PRO A 169 10.24 7.40 -43.20
N VAL A 170 10.85 6.51 -42.41
CA VAL A 170 10.73 6.52 -40.94
C VAL A 170 11.39 7.77 -40.38
N GLU A 171 12.62 8.07 -40.83
CA GLU A 171 13.35 9.28 -40.46
C GLU A 171 12.59 10.55 -40.86
N ALA A 172 12.07 10.58 -42.09
CA ALA A 172 11.27 11.71 -42.59
C ALA A 172 9.99 11.92 -41.77
N SER A 173 9.34 10.84 -41.31
CA SER A 173 8.14 10.94 -40.48
C SER A 173 8.42 11.52 -39.09
N ALA A 174 9.54 11.12 -38.48
CA ALA A 174 10.01 11.69 -37.23
C ALA A 174 10.35 13.18 -37.39
N HIS A 175 11.02 13.53 -38.49
CA HIS A 175 11.35 14.93 -38.80
C HIS A 175 10.09 15.78 -39.06
N LEU A 176 9.08 15.26 -39.77
CA LEU A 176 7.81 15.94 -39.96
C LEU A 176 7.16 16.27 -38.61
N ARG A 177 7.08 15.30 -37.71
CA ARG A 177 6.52 15.50 -36.36
C ARG A 177 7.32 16.52 -35.56
N GLU A 178 8.65 16.49 -35.63
CA GLU A 178 9.53 17.45 -34.95
C GLU A 178 9.36 18.88 -35.48
N GLN A 179 9.26 19.06 -36.81
CA GLN A 179 9.19 20.39 -37.44
C GLN A 179 7.81 21.05 -37.33
N THR A 180 6.75 20.24 -37.32
CA THR A 180 5.36 20.71 -37.45
C THR A 180 4.53 20.51 -36.19
N GLY A 181 4.88 19.54 -35.35
CA GLY A 181 4.02 19.06 -34.26
C GLY A 181 2.74 18.37 -34.72
N ALA A 182 2.57 18.13 -36.02
CA ALA A 182 1.41 17.42 -36.56
C ALA A 182 1.51 15.91 -36.27
N THR A 183 0.36 15.29 -35.98
CA THR A 183 0.25 13.84 -35.92
C THR A 183 0.13 13.26 -37.32
N MET A 184 0.79 12.13 -37.61
CA MET A 184 0.75 11.50 -38.94
C MET A 184 0.19 10.10 -38.85
N TYR A 185 -1.04 9.91 -39.33
CA TYR A 185 -1.69 8.63 -39.45
C TYR A 185 -1.24 7.92 -40.73
N VAL A 186 -1.05 6.60 -40.64
CA VAL A 186 -0.60 5.77 -41.76
C VAL A 186 -1.68 4.77 -42.12
N ILE A 187 -2.07 4.77 -43.39
CA ILE A 187 -2.96 3.78 -43.99
C ILE A 187 -2.20 3.05 -45.11
N GLY A 188 -2.10 1.73 -44.96
CA GLY A 188 -1.46 0.86 -45.93
C GLY A 188 -2.48 -0.03 -46.63
N PHE A 189 -2.49 -0.06 -47.96
CA PHE A 189 -3.30 -1.05 -48.67
C PHE A 189 -2.73 -2.45 -48.46
N GLY A 190 -3.38 -3.30 -47.67
CA GLY A 190 -2.87 -4.63 -47.33
C GLY A 190 -2.54 -5.53 -48.54
N GLY A 191 -1.72 -6.55 -48.31
CA GLY A 191 -1.39 -7.58 -49.30
C GLY A 191 0.01 -7.44 -49.92
N GLU A 192 0.18 -7.97 -51.14
CA GLU A 192 1.49 -8.01 -51.81
C GLU A 192 2.01 -6.61 -52.16
N GLY A 193 3.32 -6.42 -52.03
CA GLY A 193 4.03 -5.18 -52.36
C GLY A 193 4.18 -4.19 -51.20
N VAL A 194 3.52 -4.45 -50.06
CA VAL A 194 3.57 -3.60 -48.87
C VAL A 194 4.79 -3.91 -48.02
N ASP A 195 5.53 -2.87 -47.64
CA ASP A 195 6.59 -2.99 -46.64
C ASP A 195 6.02 -2.71 -45.24
N ALA A 196 5.33 -3.70 -44.68
CA ALA A 196 4.62 -3.55 -43.40
C ALA A 196 5.55 -3.15 -42.26
N LEU A 197 6.79 -3.64 -42.26
CA LEU A 197 7.80 -3.27 -41.27
C LEU A 197 8.06 -1.75 -41.28
N VAL A 198 8.26 -1.17 -42.47
CA VAL A 198 8.48 0.28 -42.60
C VAL A 198 7.23 1.06 -42.18
N LEU A 199 6.04 0.67 -42.65
CA LEU A 199 4.80 1.36 -42.28
C LEU A 199 4.50 1.29 -40.77
N ASN A 200 4.80 0.16 -40.13
CA ASN A 200 4.68 -0.01 -38.68
C ASN A 200 5.60 0.94 -37.93
N GLN A 201 6.85 1.08 -38.38
CA GLN A 201 7.80 2.01 -37.79
C GLN A 201 7.40 3.48 -38.02
N ILE A 202 6.92 3.85 -39.21
CA ILE A 202 6.37 5.21 -39.45
C ILE A 202 5.25 5.52 -38.47
N ALA A 203 4.26 4.62 -38.33
CA ALA A 203 3.14 4.83 -37.41
C ALA A 203 3.60 4.96 -35.95
N TYR A 204 4.61 4.18 -35.56
CA TYR A 204 5.21 4.23 -34.23
C TYR A 204 5.93 5.56 -33.96
N GLU A 205 6.82 5.99 -34.85
CA GLU A 205 7.54 7.27 -34.74
C GLU A 205 6.60 8.48 -34.80
N SER A 206 5.53 8.37 -35.59
CA SER A 206 4.51 9.41 -35.72
C SER A 206 3.61 9.53 -34.47
N GLY A 207 3.65 8.55 -33.56
CA GLY A 207 2.85 8.54 -32.34
C GLY A 207 1.37 8.22 -32.54
N THR A 208 0.98 7.73 -33.71
CA THR A 208 -0.41 7.35 -34.04
C THR A 208 -0.56 5.84 -34.18
N TYR A 209 0.30 5.07 -33.51
CA TYR A 209 0.26 3.61 -33.58
C TYR A 209 -0.98 3.06 -32.87
N ILE A 210 -1.50 1.95 -33.39
CA ILE A 210 -2.60 1.22 -32.74
C ILE A 210 -2.09 0.59 -31.43
N SER A 211 -2.80 0.80 -30.32
CA SER A 211 -2.42 0.25 -29.01
C SER A 211 -2.29 -1.27 -29.04
N GLY A 212 -1.21 -1.80 -28.45
CA GLY A 212 -0.90 -3.24 -28.45
C GLY A 212 -0.30 -3.79 -29.75
N CYS A 213 0.01 -2.94 -30.73
CA CYS A 213 0.67 -3.36 -31.95
C CYS A 213 2.14 -3.79 -31.75
N ASN A 214 2.71 -4.43 -32.77
CA ASN A 214 4.13 -4.79 -32.83
C ASN A 214 4.86 -3.97 -33.92
N PRO A 215 5.73 -2.99 -33.56
CA PRO A 215 6.44 -2.18 -34.55
C PRO A 215 7.47 -2.95 -35.37
N SER A 216 7.82 -4.18 -34.96
CA SER A 216 8.74 -5.06 -35.69
C SER A 216 8.02 -6.06 -36.61
N ASN A 217 6.68 -6.00 -36.69
CA ASN A 217 5.91 -6.89 -37.55
C ASN A 217 6.16 -6.57 -39.03
N ASP A 218 6.39 -7.59 -39.85
CA ASP A 218 6.63 -7.48 -41.29
C ASP A 218 5.52 -8.12 -42.16
N ASP A 219 4.48 -8.68 -41.53
CA ASP A 219 3.32 -9.24 -42.21
C ASP A 219 2.23 -8.17 -42.46
N PRO A 220 1.98 -7.76 -43.72
CA PRO A 220 0.99 -6.73 -44.06
C PRO A 220 -0.47 -7.13 -43.83
N LEU A 221 -0.75 -8.41 -43.52
CA LEU A 221 -2.10 -8.92 -43.22
C LEU A 221 -2.29 -9.24 -41.73
N SER A 222 -1.25 -9.05 -40.91
CA SER A 222 -1.32 -9.27 -39.48
C SER A 222 -2.26 -8.29 -38.78
N SER A 223 -3.00 -8.77 -37.79
CA SER A 223 -3.79 -7.93 -36.89
C SER A 223 -2.92 -7.17 -35.87
N GLY A 224 -1.63 -7.45 -35.80
CA GLY A 224 -0.66 -6.78 -34.92
C GLY A 224 0.03 -5.57 -35.56
N ASN A 225 -0.44 -5.11 -36.72
CA ASN A 225 0.10 -3.91 -37.38
C ASN A 225 -0.22 -2.63 -36.58
N CYS A 226 0.74 -1.71 -36.54
CA CYS A 226 0.66 -0.40 -35.92
C CYS A 226 -0.02 0.65 -36.80
N TYR A 227 -0.01 0.46 -38.12
CA TYR A 227 -0.73 1.31 -39.07
C TYR A 227 -2.13 0.72 -39.38
N HIS A 228 -3.00 1.53 -39.97
CA HIS A 228 -4.33 1.06 -40.38
C HIS A 228 -4.24 0.26 -41.69
N VAL A 229 -4.49 -1.05 -41.61
CA VAL A 229 -4.54 -1.93 -42.78
C VAL A 229 -5.88 -1.74 -43.50
N ALA A 230 -5.83 -1.34 -44.77
CA ALA A 230 -7.01 -1.12 -45.60
C ALA A 230 -6.94 -1.98 -46.88
N GLY A 231 -7.33 -3.26 -46.77
CA GLY A 231 -7.24 -4.21 -47.88
C GLY A 231 -8.28 -4.00 -48.99
N ASP A 232 -9.36 -3.27 -48.70
CA ASP A 232 -10.50 -3.01 -49.59
C ASP A 232 -11.14 -1.65 -49.31
N LEU A 233 -12.19 -1.32 -50.07
CA LEU A 233 -12.91 -0.05 -49.93
C LEU A 233 -13.52 0.12 -48.54
N ASP A 234 -14.17 -0.91 -47.99
CA ASP A 234 -14.89 -0.82 -46.72
C ASP A 234 -13.93 -0.63 -45.54
N SER A 235 -12.81 -1.37 -45.52
CA SER A 235 -11.74 -1.20 -44.53
C SER A 235 -11.05 0.15 -44.67
N LEU A 236 -10.87 0.68 -45.88
CA LEU A 236 -10.33 2.03 -46.09
C LEU A 236 -11.26 3.13 -45.57
N VAL A 237 -12.56 3.04 -45.87
CA VAL A 237 -13.57 3.98 -45.34
C VAL A 237 -13.60 3.90 -43.81
N SER A 238 -13.56 2.69 -43.25
CA SER A 238 -13.56 2.48 -41.79
C SER A 238 -12.32 3.09 -41.13
N ALA A 239 -11.13 2.87 -41.72
CA ALA A 239 -9.88 3.45 -41.23
C ALA A 239 -9.92 4.98 -41.27
N LEU A 240 -10.31 5.58 -42.40
CA LEU A 240 -10.41 7.04 -42.53
C LEU A 240 -11.46 7.64 -41.60
N ASN A 241 -12.60 6.97 -41.41
CA ASN A 241 -13.64 7.43 -40.50
C ASN A 241 -13.13 7.42 -39.04
N SER A 242 -12.46 6.35 -38.63
CA SER A 242 -11.84 6.27 -37.30
C SER A 242 -10.76 7.34 -37.11
N ILE A 243 -9.92 7.57 -38.12
CA ILE A 243 -8.89 8.62 -38.07
C ILE A 243 -9.54 10.01 -37.95
N ALA A 244 -10.57 10.30 -38.75
CA ALA A 244 -11.29 11.58 -38.69
C ALA A 244 -11.91 11.81 -37.30
N GLN A 245 -12.54 10.78 -36.71
CA GLN A 245 -13.09 10.84 -35.37
C GLN A 245 -12.02 11.11 -34.30
N ASN A 246 -10.86 10.43 -34.37
CA ASN A 246 -9.76 10.69 -33.44
C ASN A 246 -9.17 12.10 -33.61
N ILE A 247 -9.05 12.60 -34.84
CA ILE A 247 -8.55 13.96 -35.11
C ILE A 247 -9.49 15.02 -34.53
N MET A 248 -10.78 14.71 -34.44
CA MET A 248 -11.82 15.61 -33.95
C MET A 248 -12.16 15.42 -32.48
N GLU A 249 -11.49 14.51 -31.76
CA GLU A 249 -11.76 14.26 -30.35
C GLU A 249 -11.72 15.55 -29.53
N GLU A 250 -12.69 15.69 -28.63
CA GLU A 250 -12.84 16.85 -27.74
C GLU A 250 -11.66 16.99 -26.79
N ILE A 251 -11.20 18.23 -26.62
CA ILE A 251 -10.13 18.61 -25.74
C ILE A 251 -10.70 19.62 -24.76
N CYS A 252 -10.38 19.47 -23.48
CA CYS A 252 -10.86 20.34 -22.42
C CYS A 252 -10.14 21.71 -22.48
N ASP A 253 -10.48 22.54 -23.47
CA ASP A 253 -9.84 23.81 -23.80
C ASP A 253 -10.84 24.98 -24.00
N GLY A 254 -12.15 24.70 -23.92
CA GLY A 254 -13.22 25.68 -24.06
C GLY A 254 -13.56 26.03 -25.50
N LEU A 255 -13.06 25.25 -26.45
CA LEU A 255 -13.42 25.28 -27.87
C LEU A 255 -14.28 24.05 -28.20
N ASP A 256 -14.93 24.13 -29.35
CA ASP A 256 -15.71 23.04 -29.94
C ASP A 256 -14.81 22.39 -30.99
N ASN A 257 -14.13 21.29 -30.62
CA ASN A 257 -13.08 20.67 -31.42
C ASN A 257 -13.64 19.70 -32.47
N ASP A 258 -14.81 19.13 -32.20
CA ASP A 258 -15.50 18.23 -33.09
C ASP A 258 -16.55 18.95 -33.97
N CYS A 259 -16.83 20.23 -33.68
CA CYS A 259 -17.74 21.11 -34.41
C CYS A 259 -19.19 20.61 -34.44
N ASP A 260 -19.67 19.94 -33.39
CA ASP A 260 -21.07 19.50 -33.26
C ASP A 260 -21.99 20.57 -32.63
N GLY A 261 -21.41 21.62 -32.03
CA GLY A 261 -22.12 22.76 -31.45
C GLY A 261 -22.15 22.77 -29.92
N GLU A 262 -21.70 21.71 -29.26
CA GLU A 262 -21.43 21.69 -27.83
C GLU A 262 -19.94 22.07 -27.58
N ILE A 263 -19.55 22.26 -26.32
CA ILE A 263 -18.17 22.63 -25.95
C ILE A 263 -17.74 21.71 -24.82
N ASP A 264 -16.55 21.13 -24.94
CA ASP A 264 -15.91 20.29 -23.92
C ASP A 264 -16.80 19.09 -23.46
N GLU A 265 -17.65 18.56 -24.33
CA GLU A 265 -18.57 17.44 -24.03
C GLU A 265 -17.91 16.06 -24.15
N ASP A 266 -18.51 15.07 -23.49
CA ASP A 266 -18.08 13.67 -23.54
C ASP A 266 -16.59 13.41 -23.19
N ILE A 267 -15.92 14.36 -22.53
CA ILE A 267 -14.54 14.24 -22.07
C ILE A 267 -14.46 13.42 -20.78
N ALA A 268 -13.91 12.21 -20.88
CA ALA A 268 -13.53 11.37 -19.76
C ALA A 268 -12.09 10.86 -19.95
N VAL A 269 -11.13 11.53 -19.33
CA VAL A 269 -9.70 11.18 -19.44
C VAL A 269 -9.35 10.14 -18.37
N PRO A 270 -8.85 8.95 -18.74
CA PRO A 270 -8.44 7.94 -17.75
C PRO A 270 -7.26 8.44 -16.93
N CYS A 271 -7.30 8.17 -15.62
CA CYS A 271 -6.26 8.52 -14.66
C CYS A 271 -6.06 7.38 -13.66
N SER A 272 -5.00 7.44 -12.86
CA SER A 272 -4.74 6.46 -11.81
C SER A 272 -4.08 7.07 -10.59
N THR A 273 -4.31 6.43 -9.45
CA THR A 273 -3.62 6.62 -8.17
C THR A 273 -2.92 5.30 -7.81
N PRO A 274 -2.08 5.27 -6.75
CA PRO A 274 -1.58 4.00 -6.22
C PRO A 274 -2.70 3.00 -5.87
N CYS A 275 -3.87 3.49 -5.46
CA CYS A 275 -5.03 2.68 -5.06
C CYS A 275 -5.95 2.24 -6.21
N GLY A 276 -5.68 2.63 -7.46
CA GLY A 276 -6.49 2.16 -8.58
C GLY A 276 -6.63 3.15 -9.74
N SER A 277 -7.61 2.87 -10.58
CA SER A 277 -7.93 3.65 -11.78
C SER A 277 -9.21 4.47 -11.59
N GLY A 278 -9.30 5.59 -12.30
CA GLY A 278 -10.48 6.44 -12.36
C GLY A 278 -10.45 7.32 -13.61
N PHE A 279 -11.22 8.40 -13.58
CA PHE A 279 -11.37 9.36 -14.65
C PHE A 279 -11.28 10.81 -14.14
N GLN A 280 -10.88 11.69 -15.07
CA GLN A 280 -11.02 13.13 -14.96
C GLN A 280 -12.06 13.59 -15.98
N TYR A 281 -12.90 14.53 -15.59
CA TYR A 281 -13.94 15.10 -16.46
C TYR A 281 -13.63 16.56 -16.75
N CYS A 282 -14.13 17.11 -17.85
CA CYS A 282 -13.98 18.52 -18.12
C CYS A 282 -15.08 19.34 -17.42
N VAL A 283 -14.68 20.34 -16.62
CA VAL A 283 -15.61 21.30 -15.99
C VAL A 283 -15.02 22.70 -16.09
N ASN A 284 -15.72 23.60 -16.79
CA ASN A 284 -15.26 24.97 -17.07
C ASN A 284 -13.87 25.00 -17.75
N SER A 285 -13.67 24.17 -18.77
CA SER A 285 -12.43 24.09 -19.55
C SER A 285 -11.19 23.77 -18.69
N MET A 286 -11.41 23.00 -17.63
CA MET A 286 -10.37 22.46 -16.77
C MET A 286 -10.74 21.04 -16.36
N LEU A 287 -9.79 20.11 -16.50
CA LEU A 287 -9.96 18.74 -16.03
C LEU A 287 -10.11 18.74 -14.49
N THR A 288 -11.08 17.97 -13.99
CA THR A 288 -11.25 17.72 -12.56
C THR A 288 -10.05 16.95 -11.99
N GLN A 289 -9.98 16.85 -10.66
CA GLN A 289 -9.12 15.85 -10.04
C GLN A 289 -9.56 14.43 -10.46
N CYS A 290 -8.61 13.50 -10.41
CA CYS A 290 -8.88 12.09 -10.66
C CYS A 290 -9.87 11.58 -9.62
N ASP A 291 -10.94 10.91 -10.07
CA ASP A 291 -11.95 10.29 -9.18
C ASP A 291 -11.55 8.90 -8.68
N ALA A 292 -10.35 8.43 -9.02
CA ALA A 292 -9.78 7.18 -8.51
C ALA A 292 -9.67 7.21 -6.98
N PRO A 293 -9.74 6.05 -6.30
CA PRO A 293 -9.56 5.98 -4.86
C PRO A 293 -8.27 6.66 -4.42
N ALA A 294 -8.33 7.55 -3.44
CA ALA A 294 -7.15 8.20 -2.90
C ALA A 294 -6.56 7.33 -1.77
N PRO A 295 -5.23 7.32 -1.63
CA PRO A 295 -4.60 6.70 -0.47
C PRO A 295 -5.05 7.41 0.81
N THR A 296 -5.36 6.63 1.84
CA THR A 296 -5.79 7.08 3.16
C THR A 296 -4.83 6.58 4.21
N ASP A 297 -4.81 7.18 5.40
CA ASP A 297 -3.98 6.67 6.49
C ASP A 297 -4.28 5.18 6.77
N GLU A 298 -3.24 4.42 7.09
CA GLU A 298 -3.37 3.01 7.42
C GLU A 298 -4.31 2.76 8.58
N ILE A 299 -5.13 1.74 8.40
CA ILE A 299 -5.98 1.16 9.43
C ILE A 299 -5.76 -0.34 9.41
N CYS A 300 -5.60 -0.93 10.59
CA CYS A 300 -5.21 -2.33 10.73
C CYS A 300 -6.37 -3.30 10.41
N ASP A 301 -6.94 -3.23 9.21
CA ASP A 301 -8.15 -3.95 8.80
C ASP A 301 -7.86 -5.14 7.86
N GLY A 302 -6.59 -5.41 7.57
CA GLY A 302 -6.16 -6.45 6.63
C GLY A 302 -6.10 -5.98 5.19
N SER A 303 -6.18 -4.67 4.95
CA SER A 303 -6.06 -4.03 3.64
C SER A 303 -4.85 -3.09 3.62
N ASP A 304 -4.49 -2.63 2.41
CA ASP A 304 -3.46 -1.62 2.16
C ASP A 304 -4.23 -0.33 1.82
N ASN A 305 -4.38 0.55 2.80
CA ASN A 305 -5.27 1.70 2.75
C ASN A 305 -4.59 2.95 2.20
N ASP A 306 -3.28 3.03 2.36
CA ASP A 306 -2.42 4.07 1.81
C ASP A 306 -1.79 3.66 0.46
N CYS A 307 -1.99 2.40 0.09
CA CYS A 307 -1.62 1.80 -1.19
C CYS A 307 -0.11 1.87 -1.46
N ASP A 308 0.71 1.77 -0.41
CA ASP A 308 2.17 1.73 -0.51
C ASP A 308 2.72 0.35 -0.90
N GLY A 309 1.86 -0.68 -0.93
CA GLY A 309 2.17 -2.06 -1.26
C GLY A 309 2.45 -2.97 -0.06
N VAL A 310 2.32 -2.46 1.16
CA VAL A 310 2.39 -3.21 2.42
C VAL A 310 1.02 -3.21 3.07
N ILE A 311 0.62 -4.35 3.63
CA ILE A 311 -0.66 -4.46 4.35
C ILE A 311 -0.38 -4.23 5.84
N ASP A 312 -1.17 -3.35 6.46
CA ASP A 312 -1.20 -3.06 7.90
C ASP A 312 0.17 -2.71 8.52
N GLU A 313 0.99 -1.84 7.92
CA GLU A 313 2.29 -1.49 8.51
C GLU A 313 2.16 -0.64 9.79
N GLY A 314 3.05 -0.89 10.75
CA GLY A 314 3.00 -0.25 12.07
C GLY A 314 1.96 -0.82 13.03
N CYS A 315 1.19 -1.83 12.63
CA CYS A 315 0.22 -2.53 13.47
C CYS A 315 0.87 -3.64 14.32
N SER A 316 0.44 -3.80 15.58
CA SER A 316 0.84 -4.93 16.44
C SER A 316 -0.12 -6.13 16.37
N CYS A 317 -1.31 -5.91 15.83
CA CYS A 317 -2.37 -6.90 15.65
C CYS A 317 -3.40 -6.39 14.64
N ILE A 318 -4.26 -7.29 14.12
CA ILE A 318 -5.33 -6.94 13.18
C ILE A 318 -6.61 -6.60 13.97
N ASP A 319 -7.35 -5.57 13.56
CA ASP A 319 -8.55 -5.12 14.26
C ASP A 319 -9.58 -6.23 14.43
N GLY A 320 -10.08 -6.40 15.66
CA GLY A 320 -11.00 -7.46 16.01
C GLY A 320 -10.38 -8.83 16.30
N GLU A 321 -9.08 -9.02 16.04
CA GLU A 321 -8.32 -10.20 16.48
C GLU A 321 -8.39 -10.36 18.01
N LYS A 322 -8.26 -11.61 18.48
CA LYS A 322 -8.33 -11.95 19.91
C LYS A 322 -7.12 -12.80 20.29
N GLN A 323 -6.54 -12.50 21.45
CA GLN A 323 -5.51 -13.35 22.05
C GLN A 323 -5.80 -13.62 23.52
N GLU A 324 -5.34 -14.78 23.99
CA GLU A 324 -5.33 -15.08 25.43
C GLU A 324 -4.33 -14.17 26.14
N CYS A 325 -4.66 -13.77 27.36
CA CYS A 325 -3.82 -12.90 28.18
C CYS A 325 -4.01 -13.24 29.66
N GLY A 326 -3.07 -12.80 30.50
CA GLY A 326 -3.07 -13.14 31.94
C GLY A 326 -2.45 -14.49 32.26
N ILE A 327 -2.59 -14.93 33.52
CA ILE A 327 -1.95 -16.13 34.07
C ILE A 327 -3.01 -17.21 34.34
N ASN A 328 -2.65 -18.47 34.11
CA ASN A 328 -3.52 -19.63 34.36
C ASN A 328 -2.88 -20.55 35.41
N ALA A 329 -2.81 -20.06 36.65
CA ALA A 329 -2.23 -20.76 37.80
C ALA A 329 -2.99 -20.38 39.06
N GLY A 330 -3.12 -21.30 40.02
CA GLY A 330 -3.81 -21.05 41.28
C GLY A 330 -5.26 -20.58 41.10
N VAL A 331 -5.61 -19.48 41.77
CA VAL A 331 -6.91 -18.79 41.60
C VAL A 331 -6.98 -17.94 40.34
N CYS A 332 -5.85 -17.62 39.72
CA CYS A 332 -5.81 -16.79 38.53
C CYS A 332 -6.43 -17.50 37.34
N ARG A 333 -7.03 -16.69 36.47
CA ARG A 333 -7.62 -17.17 35.22
C ARG A 333 -7.18 -16.25 34.10
N GLN A 334 -6.89 -16.84 32.94
CA GLN A 334 -6.67 -16.09 31.72
C GLN A 334 -7.95 -15.35 31.29
N GLY A 335 -7.73 -14.17 30.72
CA GLY A 335 -8.73 -13.39 30.01
C GLY A 335 -8.47 -13.42 28.50
N VAL A 336 -9.17 -12.55 27.78
CA VAL A 336 -8.99 -12.33 26.35
C VAL A 336 -8.79 -10.85 26.08
N SER A 337 -7.70 -10.51 25.39
CA SER A 337 -7.49 -9.17 24.84
C SER A 337 -8.02 -9.13 23.41
N ARG A 338 -8.66 -8.03 23.03
CA ARG A 338 -9.09 -7.77 21.66
C ARG A 338 -8.24 -6.66 21.06
N CYS A 339 -7.82 -6.83 19.81
CA CYS A 339 -7.15 -5.76 19.08
C CYS A 339 -8.15 -4.67 18.71
N ILE A 340 -7.81 -3.41 19.01
CA ILE A 340 -8.59 -2.23 18.64
C ILE A 340 -7.61 -1.20 18.05
N ASN A 341 -7.81 -0.83 16.79
CA ASN A 341 -6.95 0.10 16.04
C ASN A 341 -5.46 -0.29 16.09
N GLY A 342 -5.14 -1.58 15.84
CA GLY A 342 -3.76 -2.05 15.75
C GLY A 342 -3.05 -2.30 17.08
N VAL A 343 -3.73 -2.10 18.22
CA VAL A 343 -3.17 -2.27 19.56
C VAL A 343 -4.04 -3.21 20.38
N TRP A 344 -3.40 -4.09 21.14
CA TRP A 344 -4.09 -4.98 22.07
C TRP A 344 -4.72 -4.17 23.21
N GLY A 345 -6.04 -4.30 23.36
CA GLY A 345 -6.79 -3.72 24.48
C GLY A 345 -6.52 -4.43 25.81
N GLU A 346 -7.26 -4.01 26.83
CA GLU A 346 -7.20 -4.60 28.17
C GLU A 346 -7.54 -6.10 28.17
N CYS A 347 -6.98 -6.82 29.14
CA CYS A 347 -7.21 -8.25 29.31
C CYS A 347 -8.55 -8.52 30.01
N GLU A 348 -9.63 -8.62 29.25
CA GLU A 348 -10.97 -8.82 29.80
C GLU A 348 -11.17 -10.24 30.34
N GLY A 349 -11.73 -10.34 31.56
CA GLY A 349 -12.07 -11.62 32.19
C GLY A 349 -10.92 -12.29 32.94
N ALA A 350 -9.73 -11.69 32.94
CA ALA A 350 -8.62 -12.20 33.73
C ALA A 350 -8.85 -12.01 35.23
N VAL A 351 -8.42 -12.99 36.03
CA VAL A 351 -8.23 -12.86 37.47
C VAL A 351 -6.74 -12.72 37.70
N ASN A 352 -6.33 -11.57 38.23
CA ASN A 352 -4.91 -11.23 38.43
C ASN A 352 -4.41 -11.75 39.79
N PRO A 353 -3.09 -11.98 39.91
CA PRO A 353 -2.44 -12.29 41.18
C PRO A 353 -2.79 -11.33 42.31
N SER A 354 -3.04 -11.88 43.49
CA SER A 354 -3.13 -11.16 44.76
C SER A 354 -2.00 -11.57 45.70
N PRO A 355 -1.66 -10.78 46.73
CA PRO A 355 -0.74 -11.23 47.76
C PRO A 355 -1.22 -12.55 48.41
N GLU A 356 -0.27 -13.41 48.76
CA GLU A 356 -0.56 -14.72 49.36
C GLU A 356 -1.28 -14.59 50.69
N VAL A 357 -2.29 -15.44 50.89
CA VAL A 357 -2.99 -15.61 52.17
C VAL A 357 -3.00 -17.09 52.49
N CYS A 358 -2.75 -17.44 53.76
CA CYS A 358 -2.59 -18.82 54.20
C CYS A 358 -3.93 -19.57 54.27
N ASN A 359 -4.55 -19.80 53.12
CA ASN A 359 -5.93 -20.29 52.98
C ASN A 359 -6.03 -21.63 52.24
N GLY A 360 -4.89 -22.23 51.86
CA GLY A 360 -4.84 -23.48 51.11
C GLY A 360 -4.92 -23.30 49.61
N VAL A 361 -4.77 -22.08 49.09
CA VAL A 361 -4.87 -21.76 47.66
C VAL A 361 -3.77 -20.78 47.25
N ASP A 362 -3.19 -21.02 46.09
CA ASP A 362 -2.22 -20.13 45.43
C ASP A 362 -2.91 -18.83 44.97
N ASP A 363 -2.87 -17.81 45.83
CA ASP A 363 -3.51 -16.50 45.62
C ASP A 363 -2.68 -15.58 44.71
N ASN A 364 -1.35 -15.77 44.74
CA ASN A 364 -0.40 -14.97 43.96
C ASN A 364 -0.06 -15.59 42.59
N CYS A 365 -0.53 -16.80 42.35
CA CYS A 365 -0.44 -17.53 41.09
C CYS A 365 1.00 -17.79 40.62
N ASP A 366 1.94 -17.96 41.56
CA ASP A 366 3.33 -18.32 41.25
C ASP A 366 3.55 -19.83 41.10
N GLY A 367 2.49 -20.63 41.33
CA GLY A 367 2.47 -22.08 41.16
C GLY A 367 2.76 -22.86 42.44
N TYR A 368 2.92 -22.20 43.56
CA TYR A 368 3.05 -22.80 44.87
C TYR A 368 1.86 -22.37 45.75
N VAL A 369 1.54 -23.14 46.79
CA VAL A 369 0.39 -22.88 47.67
C VAL A 369 0.90 -22.51 49.07
N ASP A 370 0.44 -21.36 49.59
CA ASP A 370 0.71 -20.86 50.94
C ASP A 370 2.21 -20.64 51.27
N GLU A 371 2.96 -19.98 50.38
CA GLU A 371 4.41 -19.77 50.54
C GLU A 371 4.71 -18.87 51.73
N GLY A 372 5.53 -19.38 52.66
CA GLY A 372 5.91 -18.63 53.85
C GLY A 372 4.92 -18.73 55.00
N CYS A 373 3.88 -19.55 54.87
CA CYS A 373 2.96 -19.90 55.95
C CYS A 373 3.51 -21.09 56.77
N GLU A 374 3.34 -21.05 58.09
CA GLU A 374 3.64 -22.19 58.97
C GLU A 374 2.44 -23.14 59.14
N CYS A 375 1.23 -22.63 58.87
CA CYS A 375 -0.05 -23.32 58.99
C CYS A 375 -1.13 -22.64 58.15
N ILE A 376 -2.26 -23.33 57.96
CA ILE A 376 -3.44 -22.82 57.27
C ILE A 376 -4.37 -22.14 58.27
N ASP A 377 -4.89 -20.96 57.94
CA ASP A 377 -5.76 -20.19 58.82
C ASP A 377 -6.99 -20.98 59.29
N GLY A 378 -7.22 -20.97 60.60
CA GLY A 378 -8.29 -21.73 61.25
C GLY A 378 -7.94 -23.20 61.54
N GLU A 379 -6.80 -23.70 61.09
CA GLU A 379 -6.28 -25.00 61.55
C GLU A 379 -5.97 -24.95 63.05
N SER A 380 -6.20 -26.05 63.75
CA SER A 380 -5.91 -26.17 65.19
C SER A 380 -4.99 -27.35 65.46
N ARG A 381 -3.98 -27.14 66.32
CA ARG A 381 -3.11 -28.21 66.82
C ARG A 381 -3.07 -28.21 68.35
N SER A 382 -2.70 -29.34 68.95
CA SER A 382 -2.36 -29.38 70.36
C SER A 382 -1.05 -28.64 70.65
N CYS A 383 -0.96 -28.06 71.83
CA CYS A 383 0.22 -27.34 72.32
C CYS A 383 0.34 -27.54 73.84
N GLY A 384 1.47 -27.15 74.43
CA GLY A 384 1.76 -27.43 75.84
C GLY A 384 2.25 -28.88 76.06
N SER A 385 2.35 -29.28 77.33
CA SER A 385 2.86 -30.60 77.74
C SER A 385 1.75 -31.45 78.37
N GLU A 386 1.82 -32.76 78.16
CA GLU A 386 0.97 -33.74 78.85
C GLU A 386 1.70 -34.40 80.04
N ILE A 387 2.88 -33.90 80.40
CA ILE A 387 3.74 -34.47 81.45
C ILE A 387 3.39 -33.87 82.80
N GLY A 388 3.38 -34.72 83.84
CA GLY A 388 3.18 -34.30 85.22
C GLY A 388 1.79 -33.71 85.43
N GLU A 389 1.76 -32.53 86.03
CA GLU A 389 0.53 -31.78 86.33
C GLU A 389 0.10 -30.83 85.21
N CYS A 390 0.86 -30.74 84.11
CA CYS A 390 0.49 -29.94 82.96
C CYS A 390 -0.68 -30.56 82.20
N MET A 391 -1.44 -29.69 81.54
CA MET A 391 -2.49 -30.08 80.61
C MET A 391 -2.22 -29.42 79.27
N PRO A 392 -2.33 -30.15 78.16
CA PRO A 392 -2.15 -29.58 76.84
C PRO A 392 -3.30 -28.62 76.53
N GLY A 393 -2.99 -27.54 75.80
CA GLY A 393 -3.94 -26.61 75.23
C GLY A 393 -4.12 -26.84 73.73
N VAL A 394 -4.82 -25.90 73.09
CA VAL A 394 -4.98 -25.83 71.63
C VAL A 394 -4.50 -24.48 71.12
N SER A 395 -3.65 -24.50 70.10
CA SER A 395 -3.25 -23.32 69.33
C SER A 395 -3.98 -23.33 67.98
N VAL A 396 -4.57 -22.20 67.62
CA VAL A 396 -5.25 -22.00 66.33
C VAL A 396 -4.36 -21.14 65.44
N CYS A 397 -4.27 -21.48 64.16
CA CYS A 397 -3.54 -20.71 63.17
C CYS A 397 -4.29 -19.42 62.83
N ILE A 398 -3.59 -18.29 62.90
CA ILE A 398 -4.11 -16.96 62.57
C ILE A 398 -3.03 -16.22 61.77
N ASP A 399 -3.39 -15.72 60.60
CA ASP A 399 -2.50 -15.03 59.66
C ASP A 399 -1.23 -15.85 59.34
N GLY A 400 -1.39 -17.16 59.13
CA GLY A 400 -0.31 -18.08 58.75
C GLY A 400 0.64 -18.53 59.85
N HIS A 401 0.38 -18.11 61.10
CA HIS A 401 1.21 -18.45 62.25
C HIS A 401 0.38 -19.08 63.37
N TRP A 402 1.00 -19.99 64.12
CA TRP A 402 0.36 -20.60 65.27
C TRP A 402 0.18 -19.57 66.39
N GLY A 403 -1.08 -19.28 66.74
CA GLY A 403 -1.42 -18.40 67.85
C GLY A 403 -1.05 -18.97 69.22
N GLU A 404 -1.34 -18.20 70.26
CA GLU A 404 -1.11 -18.58 71.66
C GLU A 404 -1.77 -19.91 72.03
N CYS A 405 -1.15 -20.65 72.94
CA CYS A 405 -1.69 -21.91 73.43
C CYS A 405 -2.81 -21.63 74.44
N THR A 406 -4.05 -21.96 74.08
CA THR A 406 -5.22 -21.69 74.94
C THR A 406 -5.69 -22.94 75.66
N GLY A 407 -6.02 -22.81 76.94
CA GLY A 407 -6.52 -23.92 77.77
C GLY A 407 -5.42 -24.84 78.35
N GLU A 408 -4.15 -24.50 78.14
CA GLU A 408 -3.05 -25.22 78.78
C GLU A 408 -2.96 -24.91 80.28
N LYS A 409 -2.42 -25.87 81.04
CA LYS A 409 -1.85 -25.61 82.37
C LYS A 409 -0.33 -25.58 82.18
N PRO A 410 0.31 -24.39 82.22
CA PRO A 410 1.73 -24.26 81.93
C PRO A 410 2.57 -24.84 83.08
N PRO A 411 3.86 -25.15 82.83
CA PRO A 411 4.82 -25.49 83.86
C PRO A 411 4.89 -24.42 84.97
N GLU A 412 4.72 -24.85 86.21
CA GLU A 412 4.89 -24.01 87.41
C GLU A 412 6.21 -24.36 88.12
N LEU A 413 6.56 -23.62 89.18
CA LEU A 413 7.72 -23.99 90.00
C LEU A 413 7.38 -25.20 90.87
N GLU A 414 8.37 -26.05 91.13
CA GLU A 414 8.17 -27.20 91.99
C GLU A 414 7.76 -26.82 93.41
N VAL A 415 6.74 -27.53 93.90
CA VAL A 415 6.26 -27.48 95.27
C VAL A 415 6.46 -28.86 95.85
N CYS A 416 6.86 -28.95 97.13
CA CYS A 416 7.08 -30.22 97.79
C CYS A 416 5.75 -30.89 98.17
N ASP A 417 5.02 -31.38 97.18
CA ASP A 417 3.68 -31.95 97.32
C ASP A 417 3.53 -33.35 96.71
N GLY A 418 4.61 -33.88 96.11
CA GLY A 418 4.64 -35.20 95.51
C GLY A 418 4.08 -35.22 94.09
N LEU A 419 3.92 -34.05 93.47
CA LEU A 419 3.53 -33.88 92.08
C LEU A 419 4.69 -33.28 91.27
N ASP A 420 4.59 -33.37 89.95
CA ASP A 420 5.55 -32.77 89.00
C ASP A 420 4.89 -31.48 88.47
N ASN A 421 5.14 -30.39 89.17
CA ASN A 421 4.47 -29.11 88.93
C ASN A 421 5.12 -28.32 87.79
N ASN A 422 6.41 -28.57 87.52
CA ASN A 422 7.17 -27.97 86.42
C ASN A 422 7.14 -28.82 85.13
N CYS A 423 6.50 -29.98 85.20
CA CYS A 423 6.20 -30.85 84.07
C CYS A 423 7.45 -31.33 83.31
N ASN A 424 8.57 -31.49 84.03
CA ASN A 424 9.84 -31.97 83.46
C ASN A 424 9.97 -33.51 83.51
N GLY A 425 9.02 -34.21 84.14
CA GLY A 425 9.00 -35.66 84.30
C GLY A 425 9.59 -36.15 85.62
N GLU A 426 10.06 -35.27 86.50
CA GLU A 426 10.62 -35.59 87.81
C GLU A 426 9.79 -34.96 88.93
N ILE A 427 9.43 -35.75 89.94
CA ILE A 427 8.58 -35.31 91.06
C ILE A 427 9.43 -34.58 92.11
N ASP A 428 8.98 -33.41 92.55
CA ASP A 428 9.59 -32.57 93.60
C ASP A 428 11.08 -32.19 93.34
N ASP A 429 11.58 -32.25 92.10
CA ASP A 429 12.98 -31.95 91.80
C ASP A 429 13.26 -30.44 91.84
N GLY A 430 13.94 -30.01 92.91
CA GLY A 430 14.14 -28.59 93.20
C GLY A 430 12.98 -27.93 93.96
N ALA A 431 12.06 -28.72 94.54
CA ALA A 431 11.01 -28.23 95.42
C ALA A 431 11.60 -27.50 96.64
N LEU A 432 11.15 -26.26 96.89
CA LEU A 432 11.63 -25.44 97.99
C LEU A 432 10.86 -25.72 99.28
N CYS A 433 11.58 -26.17 100.31
CA CYS A 433 11.09 -26.26 101.69
C CYS A 433 11.60 -25.07 102.54
N ALA A 434 11.05 -24.90 103.74
CA ALA A 434 11.52 -23.87 104.66
C ALA A 434 12.98 -24.13 105.10
N ASP A 435 13.70 -23.07 105.51
CA ASP A 435 15.09 -23.16 105.94
C ASP A 435 15.31 -24.27 107.00
N GLY A 436 16.15 -25.26 106.68
CA GLY A 436 16.43 -26.41 107.55
C GLY A 436 15.56 -27.65 107.29
N GLU A 437 14.74 -27.66 106.24
CA GLU A 437 13.96 -28.81 105.79
C GLU A 437 14.35 -29.24 104.36
N ILE A 438 14.27 -30.55 104.09
CA ILE A 438 14.45 -31.13 102.75
C ILE A 438 13.15 -31.75 102.27
N CYS A 439 12.88 -31.69 100.97
CA CYS A 439 11.71 -32.33 100.37
C CYS A 439 11.98 -33.82 100.16
N ILE A 440 11.23 -34.68 100.84
CA ILE A 440 11.29 -36.14 100.64
C ILE A 440 9.86 -36.68 100.56
N ALA A 441 9.52 -37.28 99.42
CA ALA A 441 8.22 -37.91 99.14
C ALA A 441 7.02 -36.97 99.39
N GLY A 442 7.04 -35.78 98.80
CA GLY A 442 5.97 -34.78 98.91
C GLY A 442 5.79 -34.17 100.29
N LYS A 443 6.83 -34.20 101.13
CA LYS A 443 6.82 -33.59 102.47
C LYS A 443 8.16 -32.93 102.80
N CYS A 444 8.08 -31.69 103.26
CA CYS A 444 9.20 -31.03 103.91
C CYS A 444 9.44 -31.65 105.28
N ILE A 445 10.65 -32.18 105.48
CA ILE A 445 11.07 -32.77 106.75
C ILE A 445 12.36 -32.14 107.25
N PRO A 446 12.55 -31.98 108.58
CA PRO A 446 13.76 -31.38 109.15
C PRO A 446 15.01 -32.15 108.71
N ASP A 447 16.01 -31.41 108.23
CA ASP A 447 17.32 -31.95 107.87
C ASP A 447 18.05 -32.38 109.16
N THR A 448 17.89 -33.64 109.52
CA THR A 448 18.52 -34.25 110.70
C THR A 448 19.94 -34.76 110.43
N SER A 449 20.55 -34.38 109.30
CA SER A 449 21.93 -34.75 108.95
C SER A 449 23.01 -34.16 109.87
N ASN A 450 22.64 -33.39 110.91
CA ASN A 450 23.60 -32.80 111.84
C ASN A 450 23.23 -32.88 113.34
N ALA A 451 22.86 -34.07 113.84
CA ALA A 451 22.99 -34.41 115.27
C ALA A 451 22.95 -35.92 115.58
N THR A 452 24.11 -36.59 115.71
CA THR A 452 24.41 -37.48 116.87
C THR A 452 25.90 -37.93 116.89
N PRO A 453 26.47 -38.24 118.07
CA PRO A 453 27.90 -38.35 118.30
C PRO A 453 28.46 -39.77 118.18
N GLY A 454 29.63 -39.88 117.54
CA GLY A 454 30.73 -40.79 117.87
C GLY A 454 30.45 -42.29 117.96
N CYS A 455 30.74 -43.01 116.87
CA CYS A 455 31.45 -44.29 116.89
C CYS A 455 32.06 -44.54 115.50
N GLY A 456 33.39 -44.52 115.43
CA GLY A 456 34.12 -44.96 114.26
C GLY A 456 34.11 -46.47 114.13
N CYS A 457 34.04 -46.94 112.89
CA CYS A 457 34.68 -48.17 112.45
C CYS A 457 35.06 -48.00 110.98
N SER A 458 36.22 -48.53 110.66
CA SER A 458 37.03 -48.24 109.49
C SER A 458 36.95 -49.39 108.47
N ILE A 459 36.96 -49.03 107.17
CA ILE A 459 37.52 -49.71 105.97
C ILE A 459 37.03 -51.14 105.55
N PRO A 460 37.08 -51.51 104.23
CA PRO A 460 38.33 -51.54 103.44
C PRO A 460 38.32 -50.77 102.11
N GLU A 461 39.50 -50.18 101.87
CA GLU A 461 40.08 -49.93 100.57
C GLU A 461 40.21 -51.24 99.79
N SER A 462 39.91 -51.18 98.49
CA SER A 462 40.77 -51.84 97.51
C SER A 462 40.92 -50.91 96.31
N ASN A 463 42.13 -50.35 96.22
CA ASN A 463 42.73 -49.82 95.00
C ASN A 463 42.42 -50.70 93.78
N ASP A 464 42.02 -50.05 92.69
CA ASP A 464 42.90 -49.93 91.52
C ASP A 464 42.43 -48.76 90.63
N SER A 465 43.05 -47.60 90.84
CA SER A 465 43.53 -46.76 89.72
C SER A 465 44.49 -47.63 88.88
N ILE A 466 44.68 -47.46 87.57
CA ILE A 466 45.28 -46.31 86.88
C ILE A 466 45.09 -46.46 85.33
N PRO A 467 45.64 -45.61 84.42
CA PRO A 467 44.92 -44.56 83.68
C PRO A 467 45.20 -44.59 82.15
N PHE A 468 44.79 -43.56 81.42
CA PHE A 468 45.61 -42.74 80.47
C PHE A 468 44.65 -42.00 79.53
N THR A 469 44.38 -40.72 79.76
CA THR A 469 45.01 -39.58 79.05
C THR A 469 45.19 -39.71 77.53
N ARG A 470 44.61 -38.69 76.85
CA ARG A 470 45.25 -37.77 75.90
C ARG A 470 45.01 -37.97 74.39
N LEU A 471 44.41 -36.91 73.83
CA LEU A 471 44.98 -36.03 72.80
C LEU A 471 44.62 -36.27 71.32
N LEU A 472 44.46 -35.12 70.65
CA LEU A 472 44.56 -34.80 69.21
C LEU A 472 43.21 -34.79 68.45
N LEU A 473 42.71 -33.63 67.98
CA LEU A 473 43.25 -32.69 66.98
C LEU A 473 43.28 -33.29 65.57
N ASN A 474 42.37 -32.84 64.71
CA ASN A 474 42.52 -32.49 63.27
C ASN A 474 41.12 -32.50 62.60
N LEU A 475 40.65 -31.42 61.98
CA LEU A 475 41.00 -30.92 60.63
C LEU A 475 40.78 -31.94 59.50
N PHE A 476 39.86 -31.60 58.58
CA PHE A 476 39.84 -31.93 57.13
C PHE A 476 39.65 -33.43 56.76
N LEU A 477 38.97 -33.89 55.71
CA LEU A 477 38.59 -33.45 54.34
C LEU A 477 37.55 -34.49 53.83
N ILE A 478 36.47 -34.10 53.14
CA ILE A 478 36.23 -34.27 51.67
C ILE A 478 36.23 -35.75 51.21
N SER A 479 35.25 -36.32 50.48
CA SER A 479 34.53 -35.95 49.24
C SER A 479 33.51 -37.08 48.96
N VAL A 480 32.46 -36.98 48.13
CA VAL A 480 32.39 -36.97 46.64
C VAL A 480 30.86 -36.90 46.35
N CYS A 481 30.24 -36.20 45.40
CA CYS A 481 30.53 -35.89 43.99
C CYS A 481 29.57 -34.79 43.51
N LEU A 482 30.02 -33.84 42.65
CA LEU A 482 29.54 -33.68 41.27
C LEU A 482 30.20 -32.44 40.58
N LEU A 483 31.22 -32.77 39.78
CA LEU A 483 31.54 -32.34 38.40
C LEU A 483 30.39 -31.57 37.65
N ILE A 484 30.56 -30.60 36.74
CA ILE A 484 31.66 -30.13 35.88
C ILE A 484 31.29 -28.73 35.30
N PHE A 485 32.32 -27.88 35.16
CA PHE A 485 32.52 -26.60 34.44
C PHE A 485 32.17 -26.61 32.90
N PRO A 486 32.35 -25.54 32.06
CA PRO A 486 32.88 -24.16 32.30
C PRO A 486 32.21 -22.98 31.52
N ARG A 487 32.81 -21.77 31.69
CA ARG A 487 33.01 -20.66 30.70
C ARG A 487 31.85 -19.65 30.50
N PHE A 488 32.00 -18.34 30.24
CA PHE A 488 33.08 -17.31 30.20
C PHE A 488 32.39 -15.95 29.83
N PHE A 489 32.92 -14.80 30.30
CA PHE A 489 32.92 -13.41 29.74
C PHE A 489 31.58 -12.66 29.43
N LYS A 490 31.31 -11.43 29.91
CA LYS A 490 31.93 -10.08 29.71
C LYS A 490 31.65 -9.42 28.34
N GLY A 491 30.99 -8.24 28.36
CA GLY A 491 31.02 -7.18 27.31
C GLY A 491 30.05 -6.05 27.67
N LYS A 492 30.50 -4.84 28.07
CA LYS A 492 30.54 -3.60 27.25
C LYS A 492 29.34 -3.42 26.30
N ASN A 493 28.44 -2.51 26.64
CA ASN A 493 28.44 -1.13 26.11
C ASN A 493 28.07 -0.15 27.23
#